data_AF-A0A6J2YH69-F1
#
_entry.id   AF-A0A6J2YH69-F1
#
_cell.length_a   1.000
_cell.length_b   1.000
_cell.length_c   1.000
_cell.angle_alpha   90.00
_cell.angle_beta   90.00
_cell.angle_gamma   90.00
#
_symmetry.space_group_name_H-M   'P 1'
#
loop_
_entity.id
_entity.type
_entity.pdbx_description
1 polymer ?
#
loop_
_entity_poly.entity_id
_entity_poly.type
_entity_poly.pdbx_seq_one_letter_code
_entity_poly.pdbx_strand_id
1 'polypeptide(L)'
;MFTCSSCQKSFSRKDNLIRHLKNACKKVICNSSATKDLVEDFLTIIDNKADEFAEKDSGWILLNLLFLEININKFNPLRASSFIQLPPEITQRQAVVNIRNNDDYCFAWYVVAALHPPTGVDFQTSSNPHYSTVLNTTGIDFPITLRH
;
A
#
# COMPACT_ATOMS: atom_id res chain seq x y z
N MET A 1 6.68 -13.02 -21.54
CA MET A 1 5.65 -12.19 -20.87
C MET A 1 6.39 -11.21 -19.98
N PHE A 2 6.04 -9.93 -19.98
CA PHE A 2 6.77 -8.88 -19.24
C PHE A 2 6.02 -8.54 -17.94
N THR A 3 6.68 -8.60 -16.79
CA THR A 3 6.06 -8.39 -15.47
C THR A 3 6.56 -7.09 -14.83
N CYS A 4 5.64 -6.34 -14.22
CA CYS A 4 6.01 -5.18 -13.41
C CYS A 4 6.51 -5.64 -12.04
N SER A 5 7.75 -5.31 -11.67
CA SER A 5 8.33 -5.68 -10.38
C SER A 5 7.59 -5.07 -9.18
N SER A 6 7.03 -3.87 -9.33
CA SER A 6 6.37 -3.18 -8.20
C SER A 6 4.91 -3.59 -7.97
N CYS A 7 4.19 -4.08 -8.99
CA CYS A 7 2.77 -4.44 -8.84
C CYS A 7 2.40 -5.82 -9.40
N GLN A 8 3.39 -6.57 -9.89
CA GLN A 8 3.27 -7.94 -10.41
C GLN A 8 2.30 -8.14 -11.57
N LYS A 9 1.83 -7.05 -12.21
CA LYS A 9 1.01 -7.11 -13.42
C LYS A 9 1.83 -7.60 -14.60
N SER A 10 1.25 -8.51 -15.37
CA SER A 10 1.85 -9.12 -16.55
C SER A 10 1.33 -8.47 -17.84
N PHE A 11 2.22 -8.27 -18.80
CA PHE A 11 1.96 -7.63 -20.08
C PHE A 11 2.48 -8.50 -21.22
N SER A 12 1.72 -8.56 -22.30
CA SER A 12 2.10 -9.31 -23.50
C SER A 12 3.24 -8.67 -24.29
N ARG A 13 3.39 -7.33 -24.17
CA ARG A 13 4.40 -6.55 -24.90
C ARG A 13 5.16 -5.60 -23.97
N LYS A 14 6.43 -5.32 -24.30
CA LYS A 14 7.35 -4.47 -23.53
C LYS A 14 6.88 -3.01 -23.47
N ASP A 15 6.37 -2.46 -24.56
CA ASP A 15 5.82 -1.10 -24.65
C ASP A 15 4.62 -0.86 -23.71
N ASN A 16 3.78 -1.88 -23.53
CA ASN A 16 2.68 -1.83 -22.58
C ASN A 16 3.16 -1.81 -21.12
N LEU A 17 4.20 -2.59 -20.79
CA LEU A 17 4.85 -2.51 -19.48
C LEU A 17 5.46 -1.13 -19.24
N ILE A 18 6.18 -0.57 -20.22
CA ILE A 18 6.79 0.76 -20.13
C ILE A 18 5.72 1.84 -19.89
N ARG A 19 4.60 1.81 -20.63
CA ARG A 19 3.48 2.72 -20.41
C ARG A 19 2.85 2.56 -19.02
N HIS A 20 2.74 1.34 -18.53
CA HIS A 20 2.28 1.05 -17.18
C HIS A 20 3.21 1.64 -16.11
N LEU A 21 4.53 1.47 -16.28
CA LEU A 21 5.54 2.04 -15.37
C LEU A 21 5.48 3.57 -15.35
N LYS A 22 5.25 4.21 -16.50
CA LYS A 22 5.18 5.68 -16.64
C LYS A 22 3.96 6.30 -15.94
N ASN A 23 2.78 5.65 -16.01
CA ASN A 23 1.52 6.32 -15.65
C ASN A 23 0.79 5.70 -14.45
N ALA A 24 1.07 4.45 -14.11
CA ALA A 24 0.24 3.69 -13.17
C ALA A 24 1.03 3.06 -12.01
N CYS A 25 2.32 2.85 -12.18
CA CYS A 25 3.16 2.24 -11.15
C CYS A 25 3.70 3.29 -10.18
N LYS A 26 2.98 3.52 -9.08
CA LYS A 26 3.45 4.39 -7.99
C LYS A 26 4.48 3.63 -7.15
N LYS A 27 5.67 4.21 -6.93
CA LYS A 27 6.67 3.69 -6.00
C LYS A 27 6.48 4.32 -4.63
N VAL A 28 6.50 3.50 -3.57
CA VAL A 28 6.45 3.95 -2.18
C VAL A 28 7.89 4.12 -1.67
N ILE A 29 8.18 5.24 -1.01
CA ILE A 29 9.50 5.58 -0.50
C ILE A 29 9.48 5.44 1.04
N CYS A 30 10.33 4.56 1.59
CA CYS A 30 10.48 4.34 3.03
C CYS A 30 11.78 4.97 3.59
N ASN A 31 11.77 5.39 4.86
CA ASN A 31 12.73 6.37 5.40
C ASN A 31 14.11 5.81 5.85
N SER A 32 14.36 4.50 5.87
CA SER A 32 15.53 3.95 6.59
C SER A 32 16.65 3.33 5.73
N SER A 33 16.39 2.85 4.52
CA SER A 33 17.44 2.24 3.66
C SER A 33 17.33 2.56 2.16
N ALA A 34 16.22 3.16 1.72
CA ALA A 34 15.81 3.16 0.32
C ALA A 34 16.32 4.35 -0.52
N THR A 35 17.15 5.25 0.01
CA THR A 35 17.62 6.42 -0.76
C THR A 35 18.56 6.02 -1.90
N LYS A 36 19.40 4.99 -1.71
CA LYS A 36 20.27 4.46 -2.76
C LYS A 36 19.49 3.68 -3.81
N ASP A 37 18.59 2.80 -3.38
CA ASP A 37 17.75 1.99 -4.26
C ASP A 37 16.89 2.87 -5.17
N LEU A 38 16.40 4.01 -4.67
CA LEU A 38 15.67 4.98 -5.48
C LEU A 38 16.54 5.61 -6.56
N VAL A 39 17.77 5.99 -6.24
CA VAL A 39 18.68 6.60 -7.22
C VAL A 39 19.00 5.59 -8.31
N GLU A 40 19.32 4.34 -7.96
CA GLU A 40 19.57 3.26 -8.92
C GLU A 40 18.34 2.97 -9.79
N ASP A 41 17.15 2.96 -9.20
CA ASP A 41 15.90 2.80 -9.92
C ASP A 41 15.64 3.94 -10.91
N PHE A 42 15.92 5.18 -10.53
CA PHE A 42 15.77 6.34 -11.40
C PHE A 42 16.78 6.31 -12.55
N LEU A 43 18.04 5.97 -12.27
CA LEU A 43 19.08 5.78 -13.29
C LEU A 43 18.65 4.71 -14.30
N THR A 44 18.15 3.58 -13.81
CA THR A 44 17.64 2.49 -14.67
C THR A 44 16.50 2.96 -15.57
N ILE A 45 15.58 3.81 -15.08
CA ILE A 45 14.49 4.38 -15.90
C ILE A 45 15.03 5.32 -16.98
N ILE A 46 16.04 6.14 -16.65
CA ILE A 46 16.65 7.07 -17.59
C ILE A 46 17.39 6.31 -18.69
N ASP A 47 18.19 5.30 -18.33
CA ASP A 47 18.94 4.47 -19.28
C ASP A 47 18.00 3.74 -20.24
N ASN A 48 16.96 3.08 -19.72
CA ASN A 48 15.97 2.41 -20.57
C ASN A 48 15.28 3.38 -21.54
N LYS A 49 15.04 4.63 -21.14
CA LYS A 49 14.47 5.65 -22.03
C LYS A 49 15.47 6.13 -23.06
N ALA A 50 16.75 6.25 -22.70
CA ALA A 50 17.82 6.59 -23.63
C ALA A 50 17.96 5.51 -24.71
N ASP A 51 17.96 4.23 -24.30
CA ASP A 51 18.01 3.08 -25.20
C ASP A 51 16.78 3.02 -26.12
N GLU A 52 15.56 3.17 -25.59
CA GLU A 52 14.33 3.20 -26.39
C GLU A 52 14.35 4.34 -27.42
N PHE A 53 15.01 5.45 -27.10
CA PHE A 53 15.15 6.59 -28.01
C PHE A 53 16.18 6.32 -29.11
N ALA A 54 17.29 5.64 -28.77
CA ALA A 54 18.36 5.28 -29.70
C ALA A 54 17.95 4.16 -30.67
N GLU A 55 17.15 3.18 -30.22
CA GLU A 55 16.70 2.02 -31.02
C GLU A 55 15.70 2.37 -32.14
N LYS A 56 15.22 3.61 -32.26
CA LYS A 56 14.28 4.03 -33.31
C LYS A 56 14.94 4.38 -34.66
N ASP A 57 16.05 3.72 -35.00
CA ASP A 57 16.80 3.82 -36.28
C ASP A 57 17.27 5.22 -36.70
N SER A 58 17.14 6.21 -35.82
CA SER A 58 17.32 7.62 -36.15
C SER A 58 18.72 8.15 -35.83
N GLY A 59 19.58 7.35 -35.19
CA GLY A 59 20.97 7.71 -34.87
C GLY A 59 21.12 8.76 -33.77
N TRP A 60 20.09 8.99 -32.95
CA TRP A 60 20.12 10.01 -31.90
C TRP A 60 20.85 9.48 -30.66
N ILE A 61 21.73 10.33 -30.11
CA ILE A 61 22.45 10.09 -28.86
C ILE A 61 21.94 11.09 -27.83
N LEU A 62 21.61 10.61 -26.62
CA LEU A 62 21.26 11.49 -25.51
C LEU A 62 22.52 12.23 -25.03
N LEU A 63 22.62 13.53 -25.32
CA LEU A 63 23.78 14.35 -24.94
C LEU A 63 23.66 14.91 -23.52
N ASN A 64 22.48 15.43 -23.16
CA ASN A 64 22.25 16.08 -21.87
C ASN A 64 20.77 16.08 -21.47
N LEU A 65 20.52 16.03 -20.16
CA LEU A 65 19.20 16.17 -19.56
C LEU A 65 19.04 17.61 -19.05
N LEU A 66 18.19 18.40 -19.72
CA LEU A 66 18.00 19.82 -19.37
C LEU A 66 17.26 20.02 -18.02
N PHE A 67 16.32 19.13 -17.71
CA PHE A 67 15.50 19.20 -16.51
C PHE A 67 14.94 17.82 -16.13
N LEU A 68 14.86 17.53 -14.83
CA LEU A 68 14.21 16.36 -14.26
C LEU A 68 13.24 16.79 -13.16
N GLU A 69 11.96 16.45 -13.30
CA GLU A 69 10.96 16.66 -12.27
C GLU A 69 10.69 15.37 -11.50
N ILE A 70 10.78 15.43 -10.18
CA ILE A 70 10.44 14.31 -9.29
C ILE A 70 9.31 14.76 -8.38
N ASN A 71 8.15 14.13 -8.53
CA ASN A 71 6.97 14.39 -7.72
C ASN A 71 6.88 13.39 -6.56
N ILE A 72 7.25 13.82 -5.36
CA ILE A 72 7.17 13.01 -4.14
C ILE A 72 5.94 13.42 -3.33
N ASN A 73 5.02 12.47 -3.13
CA ASN A 73 3.87 12.67 -2.25
C ASN A 73 4.15 12.03 -0.90
N LYS A 74 3.93 12.78 0.19
CA LYS A 74 4.02 12.23 1.55
C LYS A 74 2.88 11.22 1.75
N PHE A 75 3.24 9.95 1.87
CA PHE A 75 2.29 8.90 2.20
C PHE A 75 2.07 8.88 3.71
N ASN A 76 0.81 8.98 4.15
CA ASN A 76 0.44 8.76 5.54
C ASN A 76 -0.16 7.35 5.64
N PRO A 77 0.60 6.34 6.13
CA PRO A 77 0.07 4.99 6.24
C PRO A 77 -1.14 4.97 7.18
N LEU A 78 -2.06 4.05 6.90
CA LEU A 78 -3.19 3.80 7.81
C LEU A 78 -2.63 3.36 9.16
N ARG A 79 -2.99 4.07 10.22
CA ARG A 79 -2.63 3.72 11.61
C ARG A 79 -3.79 2.93 12.20
N ALA A 80 -3.52 1.72 12.67
CA ALA A 80 -4.47 1.02 13.53
C ALA A 80 -4.49 1.73 14.90
N SER A 81 -5.67 1.91 15.47
CA SER A 81 -5.91 2.56 16.77
C SER A 81 -7.21 2.00 17.34
N SER A 82 -7.68 2.51 18.48
CA SER A 82 -9.07 2.38 18.92
C SER A 82 -10.11 2.85 17.87
N PHE A 83 -11.40 2.79 18.22
CA PHE A 83 -12.51 3.20 17.36
C PHE A 83 -12.26 4.53 16.63
N ILE A 84 -12.41 4.50 15.30
CA ILE A 84 -12.37 5.68 14.43
C ILE A 84 -13.76 5.87 13.82
N GLN A 85 -14.29 7.09 13.90
CA GLN A 85 -15.56 7.41 13.27
C GLN A 85 -15.43 7.30 11.74
N LEU A 86 -16.31 6.51 11.14
CA LEU A 86 -16.39 6.39 9.69
C LEU A 86 -16.99 7.66 9.07
N PRO A 87 -16.59 8.02 7.84
CA PRO A 87 -17.30 9.03 7.06
C PRO A 87 -18.82 8.75 6.98
N PRO A 88 -19.68 9.79 6.96
CA PRO A 88 -21.13 9.64 6.92
C PRO A 88 -21.62 8.74 5.79
N GLU A 89 -20.98 8.79 4.63
CA GLU A 89 -21.33 8.02 3.44
C GLU A 89 -21.20 6.51 3.65
N ILE A 90 -20.21 6.09 4.44
CA ILE A 90 -19.99 4.67 4.78
C ILE A 90 -20.93 4.25 5.91
N THR A 91 -21.09 5.12 6.91
CA THR A 91 -22.00 4.89 8.04
C THR A 91 -23.44 4.68 7.57
N GLN A 92 -23.90 5.50 6.62
CA GLN A 92 -25.25 5.41 6.06
C GLN A 92 -25.49 4.12 5.28
N ARG A 93 -24.46 3.59 4.62
CA ARG A 93 -24.57 2.35 3.84
C ARG A 93 -24.64 1.10 4.71
N GLN A 94 -24.21 1.18 5.97
CA GLN A 94 -24.12 0.04 6.88
C GLN A 94 -23.41 -1.19 6.27
N ALA A 95 -22.48 -0.95 5.35
CA ALA A 95 -21.79 -2.01 4.61
C ALA A 95 -20.54 -2.55 5.34
N VAL A 96 -20.16 -1.92 6.45
CA VAL A 96 -18.97 -2.24 7.23
C VAL A 96 -19.37 -2.25 8.71
N VAL A 97 -19.03 -3.32 9.41
CA VAL A 97 -19.13 -3.38 10.88
C VAL A 97 -18.02 -2.49 11.44
N ASN A 98 -18.36 -1.48 12.24
CA ASN A 98 -17.37 -0.57 12.85
C ASN A 98 -17.32 -0.75 14.36
N ILE A 99 -16.50 -1.70 14.82
CA ILE A 99 -16.46 -2.10 16.24
C ILE A 99 -15.95 -0.94 17.12
N ARG A 100 -16.71 -0.62 18.17
CA ARG A 100 -16.42 0.43 19.14
C ARG A 100 -15.55 -0.09 20.28
N ASN A 101 -14.24 -0.08 20.08
CA ASN A 101 -13.27 -0.41 21.14
C ASN A 101 -12.58 0.85 21.70
N ASN A 102 -12.22 0.81 22.98
CA ASN A 102 -11.51 1.89 23.70
C ASN A 102 -10.07 1.50 24.07
N ASP A 103 -9.53 0.48 23.40
CA ASP A 103 -8.19 -0.08 23.62
C ASP A 103 -7.39 -0.11 22.30
N ASP A 104 -6.13 -0.55 22.35
CA ASP A 104 -5.26 -0.64 21.17
C ASP A 104 -5.43 -1.95 20.37
N TYR A 105 -6.43 -2.77 20.71
CA TYR A 105 -6.61 -4.12 20.18
C TYR A 105 -7.65 -4.19 19.06
N CYS A 106 -7.87 -3.10 18.31
CA CYS A 106 -8.88 -3.04 17.26
C CYS A 106 -8.74 -4.19 16.24
N PHE A 107 -7.51 -4.51 15.83
CA PHE A 107 -7.25 -5.60 14.91
C PHE A 107 -7.70 -6.94 15.49
N ALA A 108 -7.41 -7.20 16.77
CA ALA A 108 -7.84 -8.42 17.43
C ALA A 108 -9.38 -8.49 17.52
N TRP A 109 -10.04 -7.37 17.85
CA TRP A 109 -11.50 -7.28 17.86
C TRP A 109 -12.12 -7.57 16.48
N TYR A 110 -11.54 -7.04 15.40
CA TYR A 110 -12.00 -7.31 14.03
C TYR A 110 -11.82 -8.77 13.62
N VAL A 111 -10.70 -9.40 14.00
CA VAL A 111 -10.47 -10.82 13.75
C VAL A 111 -11.50 -11.67 14.50
N VAL A 112 -11.79 -11.36 15.76
CA VAL A 112 -12.81 -12.10 16.54
C VAL A 112 -14.19 -11.96 15.91
N ALA A 113 -14.59 -10.76 15.51
CA ALA A 113 -15.89 -10.52 14.89
C ALA A 113 -16.04 -11.20 13.51
N ALA A 114 -14.93 -11.43 12.81
CA ALA A 114 -14.94 -12.23 11.59
C ALA A 114 -15.08 -13.74 11.88
N LEU A 115 -14.59 -14.21 13.03
CA LEU A 115 -14.62 -15.62 13.43
C LEU A 115 -15.93 -16.03 14.14
N HIS A 116 -16.58 -15.09 14.81
CA HIS A 116 -17.76 -15.37 15.64
C HIS A 116 -18.92 -14.47 15.23
N PRO A 117 -20.12 -15.03 15.01
CA PRO A 117 -21.33 -14.23 14.92
C PRO A 117 -21.55 -13.45 16.23
N PRO A 118 -21.90 -12.16 16.16
CA PRO A 118 -22.18 -11.37 17.35
C PRO A 118 -23.43 -11.91 18.05
N THR A 119 -23.40 -12.00 19.37
CA THR A 119 -24.55 -12.39 20.21
C THR A 119 -25.53 -11.24 20.46
N GLY A 120 -25.10 -10.01 20.13
CA GLY A 120 -25.87 -8.79 20.27
C GLY A 120 -25.59 -7.82 19.13
N VAL A 121 -25.42 -6.55 19.47
CA VAL A 121 -25.16 -5.50 18.48
C VAL A 121 -23.75 -5.65 17.91
N ASP A 122 -23.64 -5.84 16.60
CA ASP A 122 -22.42 -6.18 15.87
C ASP A 122 -21.22 -5.25 16.09
N PHE A 123 -21.47 -3.96 16.34
CA PHE A 123 -20.43 -2.97 16.59
C PHE A 123 -19.96 -2.89 18.05
N GLN A 124 -20.51 -3.68 18.98
CA GLN A 124 -20.07 -3.68 20.38
C GLN A 124 -19.07 -4.80 20.65
N THR A 125 -18.02 -4.49 21.40
CA THR A 125 -17.02 -5.48 21.83
C THR A 125 -17.63 -6.56 22.71
N SER A 126 -18.62 -6.21 23.55
CA SER A 126 -19.35 -7.15 24.42
C SER A 126 -20.20 -8.19 23.69
N SER A 127 -20.52 -7.95 22.41
CA SER A 127 -21.28 -8.89 21.58
C SER A 127 -20.44 -10.05 21.07
N ASN A 128 -19.12 -9.98 21.28
CA ASN A 128 -18.17 -11.01 20.87
C ASN A 128 -17.40 -11.53 22.10
N PRO A 129 -16.89 -12.77 22.06
CA PRO A 129 -15.94 -13.23 23.07
C PRO A 129 -14.76 -12.27 23.18
N HIS A 130 -14.19 -12.14 24.38
CA HIS A 130 -13.02 -11.27 24.55
C HIS A 130 -11.86 -11.76 23.69
N TYR A 131 -11.14 -10.87 23.00
CA TYR A 131 -10.14 -11.29 22.02
C TYR A 131 -9.06 -12.21 22.59
N SER A 132 -8.66 -12.01 23.85
CA SER A 132 -7.64 -12.83 24.51
C SER A 132 -8.06 -14.27 24.81
N THR A 133 -9.37 -14.57 24.80
CA THR A 133 -9.86 -15.95 24.98
C THR A 133 -9.90 -16.72 23.66
N VAL A 134 -9.87 -16.00 22.54
CA VAL A 134 -9.95 -16.56 21.18
C VAL A 134 -8.59 -16.58 20.49
N LEU A 135 -7.81 -15.51 20.65
CA LEU A 135 -6.57 -15.28 19.93
C LEU A 135 -5.38 -15.31 20.87
N ASN A 136 -4.31 -16.00 20.47
CA ASN A 136 -3.01 -15.86 21.10
C ASN A 136 -2.29 -14.63 20.50
N THR A 137 -2.22 -13.55 21.28
CA THR A 137 -1.58 -12.29 20.87
C THR A 137 -0.10 -12.20 21.28
N THR A 138 0.49 -13.28 21.80
CA THR A 138 1.88 -13.29 22.25
C THR A 138 2.83 -12.99 21.09
N GLY A 139 3.72 -12.00 21.27
CA GLY A 139 4.69 -11.59 20.25
C GLY A 139 4.13 -10.65 19.18
N ILE A 140 2.89 -10.18 19.33
CA ILE A 140 2.30 -9.14 18.48
C ILE A 140 2.26 -7.83 19.26
N ASP A 141 2.90 -6.80 18.71
CA ASP A 141 2.85 -5.45 19.27
C ASP A 141 1.56 -4.74 18.81
N PHE A 142 0.79 -4.24 19.78
CA PHE A 142 -0.40 -3.43 19.54
C PHE A 142 -0.17 -1.96 19.93
N PRO A 143 -0.80 -0.99 19.24
CA PRO A 143 -1.63 -1.20 18.05
C PRO A 143 -0.79 -1.63 16.85
N ILE A 144 -1.36 -2.45 15.95
CA ILE A 144 -0.60 -2.97 14.80
C ILE A 144 -0.10 -1.80 13.96
N THR A 145 1.22 -1.68 13.91
CA THR A 145 1.90 -0.78 12.99
C THR A 145 2.19 -1.53 11.70
N LEU A 146 1.87 -0.92 10.56
CA LEU A 146 2.43 -1.36 9.28
C LEU A 146 3.94 -1.09 9.32
N ARG A 147 4.74 -2.13 9.55
CA ARG A 147 6.20 -2.03 9.50
C ARG A 147 6.59 -1.83 8.03
N HIS A 148 7.42 -0.80 7.80
CA HIS A 148 7.94 -0.40 6.49
C HIS A 148 9.39 -0.83 6.35
#